data_AF-A0A9X0GYL8-F1
#
_entry.id   AF-A0A9X0GYL8-F1
#
_cell.length_a   1.000
_cell.length_b   1.000
_cell.length_c   1.000
_cell.angle_alpha   90.00
_cell.angle_beta   90.00
_cell.angle_gamma   90.00
#
_symmetry.space_group_name_H-M   'P 1'
#
loop_
_entity.id
_entity.type
_entity.pdbx_description
1 polymer ?
#
loop_
_entity_poly.entity_id
_entity_poly.type
_entity_poly.pdbx_seq_one_letter_code
_entity_poly.pdbx_strand_id
1 'polypeptide(L)'
;RDRYGLTSDNASVQQKFDQMMSVADALERNYNASTERVKNAEFLRARLNEVTTPQQKEDLQLRYQQELIEQQNQQMRLANMQMLQQQQEKMENEKRAQDISDFYFGKSTVMPQ
;
A
#
# COMPACT_ATOMS: atom_id res chain seq x y z
N ARG A 1 5.47 14.87 6.40
CA ARG A 1 4.95 16.25 6.25
C ARG A 1 5.85 17.04 5.30
N ASP A 2 7.10 17.34 5.65
CA ASP A 2 8.03 18.10 4.77
C ASP A 2 8.29 17.44 3.42
N ARG A 3 8.39 16.10 3.37
CA ARG A 3 8.61 15.33 2.14
C ARG A 3 7.56 15.59 1.06
N TYR A 4 6.30 15.82 1.45
CA TYR A 4 5.18 16.00 0.52
C TYR A 4 4.62 17.43 0.52
N GLY A 5 5.13 18.33 1.37
CA GLY A 5 4.65 19.71 1.49
C GLY A 5 3.21 19.85 2.01
N LEU A 6 2.57 18.76 2.44
CA LEU A 6 1.17 18.75 2.88
C LEU A 6 1.08 19.13 4.36
N THR A 7 0.97 20.43 4.61
CA THR A 7 0.76 21.02 5.94
C THR A 7 -0.44 21.96 5.94
N SER A 8 -1.23 21.94 7.00
CA SER A 8 -2.39 22.83 7.20
C SER A 8 -2.56 23.14 8.68
N ASP A 9 -2.94 24.39 8.98
CA ASP A 9 -3.29 24.82 10.33
C ASP A 9 -4.67 24.30 10.78
N ASN A 10 -5.48 23.79 9.84
CA ASN A 10 -6.73 23.12 10.16
C ASN A 10 -6.46 21.64 10.52
N ALA A 11 -6.79 21.26 11.77
CA ALA A 11 -6.54 19.92 12.29
C ALA A 11 -7.19 18.79 11.46
N SER A 12 -8.42 19.00 10.98
CA SER A 12 -9.15 18.02 10.17
C SER A 12 -8.55 17.85 8.78
N VAL A 13 -8.05 18.95 8.18
CA VAL A 13 -7.31 18.90 6.90
C VAL A 13 -5.96 18.22 7.09
N GLN A 14 -5.25 18.53 8.16
CA GLN A 14 -3.96 17.91 8.48
C GLN A 14 -4.07 16.40 8.70
N GLN A 15 -5.14 15.95 9.37
CA GLN A 15 -5.38 14.52 9.57
C GLN A 15 -5.56 13.76 8.26
N LYS A 16 -6.28 14.35 7.29
CA LYS A 16 -6.42 13.76 5.94
C LYS A 16 -5.10 13.72 5.20
N PHE A 17 -4.28 14.76 5.31
CA PHE A 17 -2.93 14.76 4.73
C PHE A 17 -2.06 13.66 5.36
N ASP A 18 -2.11 13.48 6.68
CA ASP A 18 -1.36 12.41 7.34
C ASP A 18 -1.77 11.02 6.87
N GLN A 19 -3.06 10.80 6.66
CA GLN A 19 -3.58 9.55 6.10
C GLN A 19 -3.11 9.31 4.67
N MET A 20 -3.16 10.34 3.81
CA MET A 20 -2.63 10.25 2.45
C MET A 20 -1.12 9.95 2.42
N MET A 21 -0.34 10.60 3.29
CA MET A 21 1.10 10.34 3.40
C MET A 21 1.40 8.93 3.88
N SER A 22 0.63 8.41 4.84
CA SER A 22 0.75 7.02 5.29
C SER A 22 0.54 6.02 4.15
N VAL A 23 -0.48 6.25 3.31
CA VAL A 23 -0.76 5.40 2.14
C VAL A 23 0.35 5.53 1.10
N ALA A 24 0.82 6.75 0.82
CA ALA A 24 1.92 7.00 -0.11
C ALA A 24 3.23 6.31 0.32
N ASP A 25 3.59 6.40 1.61
CA ASP A 25 4.79 5.75 2.14
C ASP A 25 4.67 4.21 2.07
N ALA A 26 3.48 3.66 2.32
CA ALA A 26 3.24 2.22 2.18
C ALA A 26 3.35 1.77 0.71
N LEU A 27 2.84 2.56 -0.23
CA LEU A 27 2.96 2.31 -1.67
C LEU A 27 4.43 2.39 -2.13
N GLU A 28 5.17 3.41 -1.70
CA GLU A 28 6.58 3.60 -2.03
C GLU A 28 7.42 2.42 -1.55
N ARG A 29 7.22 1.97 -0.29
CA ARG A 29 7.92 0.79 0.24
C ARG A 29 7.60 -0.48 -0.54
N ASN A 30 6.34 -0.69 -0.91
CA ASN A 30 5.95 -1.85 -1.72
C ASN A 30 6.55 -1.78 -3.13
N TYR A 31 6.58 -0.60 -3.75
CA TYR A 31 7.20 -0.39 -5.07
C TYR A 31 8.70 -0.70 -5.05
N ASN A 32 9.42 -0.16 -4.07
CA ASN A 32 10.86 -0.41 -3.91
C ASN A 32 11.14 -1.89 -3.68
N ALA A 33 10.39 -2.54 -2.77
CA ALA A 33 10.54 -3.96 -2.48
C ALA A 33 10.18 -4.84 -3.69
N SER A 34 9.21 -4.45 -4.52
CA SER A 34 8.87 -5.19 -5.75
C SER A 34 9.97 -5.05 -6.80
N THR A 35 10.52 -3.84 -6.94
CA THR A 35 11.64 -3.56 -7.87
C THR A 35 12.87 -4.39 -7.52
N GLU A 36 13.23 -4.49 -6.24
CA GLU A 36 14.35 -5.32 -5.79
C GLU A 36 14.10 -6.82 -6.05
N ARG A 37 12.89 -7.31 -5.83
CA ARG A 37 12.55 -8.73 -6.09
C ARG A 37 12.61 -9.09 -7.56
N VAL A 38 12.17 -8.20 -8.45
CA VAL A 38 12.31 -8.41 -9.90
C VAL A 38 13.79 -8.53 -10.27
N LYS A 39 14.65 -7.63 -9.76
CA LYS A 39 16.11 -7.71 -9.98
C LYS A 39 16.70 -9.01 -9.44
N ASN A 40 16.29 -9.45 -8.25
CA ASN A 40 16.74 -10.73 -7.68
C ASN A 40 16.30 -11.92 -8.54
N ALA A 41 15.05 -11.94 -8.99
CA ALA A 41 14.53 -12.99 -9.86
C ALA A 41 15.28 -13.05 -11.19
N GLU A 42 15.60 -11.89 -11.79
CA GLU A 42 16.43 -11.81 -13.00
C GLU A 42 17.84 -12.36 -12.78
N PHE A 43 18.48 -12.01 -11.65
CA PHE A 43 19.78 -12.53 -11.28
C PHE A 43 19.76 -14.05 -11.07
N LEU A 44 18.77 -14.57 -10.35
CA LEU A 44 18.60 -16.02 -10.13
C LEU A 44 18.38 -16.75 -11.45
N ARG A 45 17.59 -16.18 -12.36
CA ARG A 45 17.37 -16.74 -13.70
C ARG A 45 18.65 -16.77 -14.53
N ALA A 46 19.48 -15.74 -14.48
CA ALA A 46 20.77 -15.74 -15.16
C ALA A 46 21.69 -16.84 -14.60
N ARG A 47 21.76 -16.95 -13.27
CA ARG A 47 22.58 -17.96 -12.57
C ARG A 47 22.15 -19.39 -12.85
N LEU A 48 20.85 -19.63 -13.05
CA LEU A 48 20.30 -20.93 -13.44
C LEU A 48 20.88 -21.45 -14.78
N ASN A 49 21.33 -20.56 -15.67
CA ASN A 49 21.96 -20.93 -16.93
C ASN A 49 23.47 -21.23 -16.79
N GLU A 50 24.09 -20.80 -15.69
CA GLU A 50 25.54 -20.94 -15.44
C GLU A 50 25.88 -22.18 -14.60
N VAL A 51 24.96 -22.63 -13.74
CA VAL A 51 25.20 -23.76 -12.86
C VAL A 51 25.25 -25.09 -13.61
N THR A 52 26.23 -25.91 -13.25
CA THR A 52 26.51 -27.18 -13.93
C THR A 52 26.09 -28.40 -13.12
N THR A 53 25.99 -28.26 -11.80
CA THR A 53 25.62 -29.38 -10.93
C THR A 53 24.09 -29.44 -10.71
N PRO A 54 23.49 -30.64 -10.67
CA PRO A 54 22.06 -30.78 -10.40
C PRO A 54 21.60 -30.12 -9.10
N GLN A 55 22.40 -30.26 -8.04
CA GLN A 55 22.05 -29.76 -6.71
C GLN A 55 22.05 -28.23 -6.62
N GLN A 56 22.98 -27.56 -7.30
CA GLN A 56 22.97 -26.09 -7.39
C GLN A 56 21.79 -25.58 -8.21
N LYS A 57 21.41 -26.31 -9.27
CA LYS A 57 20.24 -25.98 -10.08
C LYS A 57 18.95 -26.10 -9.28
N GLU A 58 18.83 -27.13 -8.46
CA GLU A 58 17.69 -27.32 -7.57
C GLU A 58 17.59 -26.20 -6.53
N ASP A 59 18.68 -25.87 -5.82
CA ASP A 59 18.68 -24.78 -4.84
C ASP A 59 18.31 -23.43 -5.47
N LEU A 60 18.88 -23.12 -6.64
CA LEU A 60 18.54 -21.89 -7.36
C LEU A 60 17.09 -21.88 -7.86
N GLN A 61 16.57 -23.01 -8.31
CA GLN A 61 15.18 -23.12 -8.75
C GLN A 61 14.22 -22.94 -7.57
N LEU A 62 14.56 -23.46 -6.38
CA LEU A 62 13.79 -23.23 -5.16
C LEU A 62 13.80 -21.76 -4.75
N ARG A 63 14.97 -21.10 -4.76
CA ARG A 63 15.07 -19.66 -4.49
C ARG A 63 14.27 -18.82 -5.48
N TYR A 64 14.33 -19.17 -6.76
CA TYR A 64 13.56 -18.48 -7.79
C TYR A 64 12.04 -18.63 -7.59
N GLN A 65 11.58 -19.84 -7.24
CA GLN A 65 10.17 -20.05 -6.87
C GLN A 65 9.77 -19.24 -5.63
N GLN A 66 10.64 -19.17 -4.62
CA GLN A 66 10.40 -18.36 -3.43
C GLN A 66 10.24 -16.87 -3.79
N GLU A 67 11.10 -16.32 -4.65
CA GLU A 67 10.97 -14.93 -5.12
C GLU A 67 9.65 -14.67 -5.85
N LEU A 68 9.19 -15.61 -6.68
CA LEU A 68 7.89 -15.50 -7.35
C LEU A 68 6.71 -15.50 -6.37
N ILE A 69 6.74 -16.37 -5.35
CA ILE A 69 5.73 -16.40 -4.28
C ILE A 69 5.73 -15.07 -3.52
N GLU A 70 6.91 -14.56 -3.19
CA GLU A 70 7.06 -13.28 -2.52
C GLU A 70 6.53 -12.11 -3.35
N GLN A 71 6.73 -12.13 -4.67
CA GLN A 71 6.14 -11.16 -5.59
C GLN A 71 4.60 -11.27 -5.61
N GLN A 72 4.04 -12.49 -5.65
CA GLN A 72 2.60 -12.71 -5.59
C GLN A 72 2.02 -12.21 -4.26
N ASN A 73 2.70 -12.46 -3.14
CA ASN A 73 2.31 -11.96 -1.82
C ASN A 73 2.27 -10.42 -1.79
N GLN A 74 3.23 -9.74 -2.45
CA GLN A 74 3.18 -8.28 -2.59
C GLN A 74 1.96 -7.81 -3.39
N GLN A 75 1.65 -8.46 -4.52
CA GLN A 75 0.48 -8.13 -5.33
C GLN A 75 -0.82 -8.28 -4.53
N MET A 76 -0.96 -9.38 -3.76
CA MET A 76 -2.11 -9.57 -2.89
C MET A 76 -2.22 -8.50 -1.81
N ARG A 77 -1.10 -8.12 -1.17
CA ARG A 77 -1.09 -7.04 -0.17
C ARG A 77 -1.52 -5.70 -0.76
N LEU A 78 -1.06 -5.38 -1.98
CA LEU A 78 -1.47 -4.15 -2.68
C LEU A 78 -2.96 -4.16 -3.01
N ALA A 79 -3.49 -5.26 -3.52
CA ALA A 79 -4.93 -5.40 -3.80
C ALA A 79 -5.77 -5.24 -2.52
N ASN A 80 -5.35 -5.88 -1.42
CA ASN A 80 -6.04 -5.74 -0.13
C ASN A 80 -5.98 -4.30 0.40
N MET A 81 -4.83 -3.63 0.25
CA MET A 81 -4.68 -2.23 0.65
C MET A 81 -5.60 -1.31 -0.16
N GLN A 82 -5.70 -1.49 -1.47
CA GLN A 82 -6.63 -0.73 -2.32
C GLN A 82 -8.09 -0.96 -1.90
N MET A 83 -8.46 -2.20 -1.59
CA MET A 83 -9.79 -2.53 -1.11
C MET A 83 -10.10 -1.86 0.25
N LEU A 84 -9.15 -1.89 1.18
CA LEU A 84 -9.29 -1.22 2.48
C LEU A 84 -9.42 0.29 2.34
N GLN A 85 -8.64 0.90 1.44
CA GLN A 85 -8.74 2.32 1.15
C GLN A 85 -10.13 2.69 0.60
N GLN A 86 -10.65 1.93 -0.35
CA GLN A 86 -12.00 2.16 -0.90
C GLN A 86 -13.10 2.01 0.17
N GLN A 87 -12.99 1.01 1.05
CA GLN A 87 -13.92 0.85 2.17
C GLN A 87 -13.84 2.03 3.13
N GLN A 88 -12.64 2.50 3.43
CA GLN A 88 -12.42 3.65 4.31
C GLN A 88 -13.03 4.93 3.73
N GLU A 89 -12.78 5.23 2.44
CA GLU A 89 -13.37 6.38 1.75
C GLU A 89 -14.90 6.31 1.74
N LYS A 90 -15.47 5.11 1.53
CA LYS A 90 -16.92 4.91 1.60
C LYS A 90 -17.47 5.21 3.00
N MET A 91 -16.85 4.68 4.05
CA MET A 91 -17.27 4.91 5.44
C MET A 91 -17.14 6.38 5.83
N GLU A 92 -16.07 7.06 5.41
CA GLU A 92 -15.87 8.49 5.66
C GLU A 92 -16.97 9.34 4.99
N ASN A 93 -17.35 8.99 3.77
CA ASN A 93 -18.44 9.66 3.05
C ASN A 93 -19.81 9.42 3.70
N GLU A 94 -20.11 8.18 4.11
CA GLU A 94 -21.35 7.85 4.81
C GLU A 94 -21.45 8.58 6.15
N LYS A 95 -20.35 8.59 6.93
CA LYS A 95 -20.28 9.33 8.19
C LYS A 95 -20.49 10.82 7.97
N ARG A 96 -19.83 11.42 6.99
CA ARG A 96 -20.01 12.84 6.66
C ARG A 96 -21.45 13.16 6.25
N ALA A 97 -22.08 12.30 5.45
CA ALA A 97 -23.49 12.47 5.08
C ALA A 97 -24.42 12.39 6.30
N GLN A 98 -24.15 11.46 7.23
CA GLN A 98 -24.86 11.36 8.50
C GLN A 98 -24.67 12.62 9.35
N ASP A 99 -23.43 13.08 9.54
CA ASP A 99 -23.13 14.28 10.35
C ASP A 99 -23.84 15.52 9.78
N ILE A 100 -23.89 15.66 8.45
CA ILE A 100 -24.63 16.73 7.76
C ILE A 100 -26.14 16.61 8.02
N SER A 101 -26.70 15.41 7.86
CA SER A 101 -28.12 15.13 8.12
C SER A 101 -28.47 15.46 9.57
N ASP A 102 -27.68 14.99 10.53
CA ASP A 102 -27.90 15.21 11.96
C ASP A 102 -27.81 16.70 12.33
N PHE A 103 -26.94 17.48 11.68
CA PHE A 103 -26.92 18.95 11.81
C PHE A 103 -28.21 19.59 11.27
N TYR A 104 -28.64 19.24 10.05
CA TYR A 104 -29.85 19.80 9.44
C TYR A 104 -31.14 19.45 10.20
N PHE A 105 -31.21 18.24 10.77
CA PHE A 105 -32.36 17.79 11.56
C PHE A 105 -32.26 18.14 13.05
N GLY A 106 -31.26 18.94 13.45
CA GLY A 106 -31.13 19.45 14.83
C GLY A 106 -30.73 18.41 15.87
N LYS A 107 -30.26 17.23 15.44
CA LYS A 107 -29.67 16.20 16.32
C LYS A 107 -28.24 16.54 16.73
N SER A 108 -27.57 17.43 15.98
CA SER A 108 -26.27 18.00 16.31
C SER A 108 -26.30 19.52 16.14
N THR A 109 -25.64 20.24 17.07
CA THR A 109 -25.42 21.70 16.97
C THR A 109 -24.05 22.05 16.39
N VAL A 110 -23.20 21.04 16.14
CA VAL A 110 -21.85 21.22 15.58
C VAL A 110 -21.93 21.10 14.06
N MET A 111 -21.55 22.16 13.36
CA MET A 111 -21.44 22.14 11.89
C MET A 111 -20.28 21.20 11.50
N PRO A 112 -20.54 20.16 10.68
CA PRO A 112 -19.48 19.26 10.22
C PRO A 112 -18.50 19.99 9.29
N GLN A 113 -17.19 19.68 9.42
CA GLN A 113 -16.09 20.23 8.60
C GLN A 113 -15.60 19.26 7.51
#